data_AF-A0A844EFC2-F1
#
_entry.id   AF-A0A844EFC2-F1
#
_cell.length_a   1.000
_cell.length_b   1.000
_cell.length_c   1.000
_cell.angle_alpha   90.00
_cell.angle_beta   90.00
_cell.angle_gamma   90.00
#
_symmetry.space_group_name_H-M   'P 1'
#
loop_
_entity.id
_entity.type
_entity.pdbx_description
1 polymer ?
#
loop_
_entity_poly.entity_id
_entity_poly.type
_entity_poly.pdbx_seq_one_letter_code
_entity_poly.pdbx_strand_id
1 'polypeptide(L)' 'MQISRLHYPLSDAFKVSHPTVVAMGFFDGFHKGHQAVLQRAKDEAQKRGVQLAVLTYDHHPAI' A
#
# COMPACT_ATOMS: atom_id res chain seq x y z
N MET A 1 1.98 -5.59 11.89
CA MET A 1 1.66 -5.36 10.47
C MET A 1 0.39 -6.13 10.17
N GLN A 2 -0.66 -5.46 9.70
CA GLN A 2 -1.90 -6.10 9.28
C GLN A 2 -1.86 -6.30 7.76
N ILE A 3 -2.23 -7.49 7.27
CA ILE A 3 -2.35 -7.78 5.84
C ILE A 3 -3.84 -7.98 5.53
N SER A 4 -4.37 -7.20 4.60
CA SER A 4 -5.72 -7.39 4.07
C SER A 4 -5.62 -7.84 2.62
N ARG A 5 -6.07 -9.06 2.33
CA ARG A 5 -6.16 -9.55 0.93
C ARG A 5 -7.44 -8.99 0.31
N LEU A 6 -7.29 -8.29 -0.81
CA LEU A 6 -8.40 -7.70 -1.54
C LEU A 6 -8.70 -8.55 -2.77
N HIS A 7 -9.97 -8.86 -2.98
CA HIS A 7 -10.48 -9.55 -4.16
C HIS A 7 -11.74 -8.82 -4.63
N TYR A 8 -11.91 -8.67 -5.95
CA TYR A 8 -13.11 -8.05 -6.51
C TYR A 8 -14.20 -9.10 -6.75
N PRO A 9 -15.48 -8.84 -6.42
CA PRO A 9 -16.01 -7.63 -5.79
C PRO A 9 -15.54 -7.50 -4.34
N LEU A 10 -15.23 -6.26 -3.93
CA LEU A 10 -14.77 -5.98 -2.56
C LEU A 10 -15.85 -6.38 -1.56
N SER A 11 -15.46 -7.05 -0.48
CA SER A 11 -16.39 -7.36 0.60
C SER A 11 -16.72 -6.09 1.39
N ASP A 12 -17.97 -5.99 1.86
CA ASP A 12 -18.41 -4.89 2.74
C ASP A 12 -17.63 -4.84 4.07
N ALA A 13 -16.93 -5.92 4.41
CA ALA A 13 -16.07 -6.01 5.57
C ALA A 13 -14.76 -5.22 5.41
N PHE A 14 -14.29 -4.98 4.18
CA PHE A 14 -13.09 -4.17 3.96
C PHE A 14 -13.45 -2.68 3.90
N LYS A 15 -13.09 -1.95 4.95
CA LYS A 15 -13.23 -0.50 5.03
C LYS A 15 -11.95 0.15 5.52
N VAL A 16 -11.52 1.19 4.82
CA VAL A 16 -10.48 2.10 5.30
C VAL A 16 -11.19 3.23 6.04
N SER A 17 -11.15 3.20 7.37
CA SER A 17 -11.92 4.11 8.24
C SER A 17 -11.23 5.43 8.55
N HIS A 18 -9.94 5.56 8.22
CA HIS A 18 -9.14 6.74 8.53
C HIS A 18 -8.39 7.23 7.28
N PRO A 19 -8.13 8.54 7.15
CA PRO A 19 -7.20 9.05 6.14
C PRO A 19 -5.90 8.25 6.19
N THR A 20 -5.42 7.82 5.02
CA THR A 20 -4.28 6.92 4.90
C THR A 20 -3.47 7.30 3.67
N VAL A 21 -2.14 7.41 3.83
CA VAL A 21 -1.21 7.48 2.70
C VAL A 21 -0.94 6.06 2.23
N VAL A 22 -1.07 5.84 0.93
CA VAL A 22 -0.87 4.51 0.32
C VAL A 22 0.34 4.57 -0.62
N ALA A 23 1.33 3.70 -0.37
CA ALA A 23 2.34 3.37 -1.37
C ALA A 23 1.81 2.22 -2.23
N MET A 24 1.67 2.43 -3.54
CA MET A 24 1.12 1.43 -4.47
C MET A 24 2.19 1.00 -5.46
N GLY A 25 2.34 -0.31 -5.67
CA GLY A 25 3.29 -0.86 -6.63
C GLY A 25 3.44 -2.37 -6.47
N PHE A 26 4.09 -3.04 -7.42
CA PHE A 26 4.33 -4.49 -7.36
C PHE A 26 5.39 -4.87 -6.30
N PHE A 27 6.37 -3.99 -6.06
CA PHE A 27 7.41 -4.16 -5.04
C PHE A 27 8.17 -5.50 -5.13
N ASP A 28 8.61 -5.88 -6.33
CA ASP A 28 9.45 -7.07 -6.57
C ASP A 28 10.90 -6.82 -6.15
N GLY A 29 11.31 -7.47 -5.05
CA GLY A 29 12.72 -7.52 -4.63
C GLY A 29 13.25 -6.28 -3.91
N PHE A 30 12.39 -5.32 -3.53
CA PHE A 30 12.73 -4.19 -2.63
C PHE A 30 14.07 -3.48 -2.90
N HIS A 31 14.43 -3.29 -4.18
CA HIS A 31 15.62 -2.54 -4.56
C HIS A 31 15.51 -1.05 -4.15
N LYS A 32 16.58 -0.28 -4.33
CA LYS A 32 16.68 1.12 -3.87
C LYS A 32 15.53 2.03 -4.35
N GLY A 33 14.97 1.77 -5.53
CA GLY A 33 13.81 2.50 -6.06
C GLY A 33 12.56 2.29 -5.21
N HIS A 34 12.22 1.03 -4.89
CA HIS A 34 11.10 0.70 -4.01
C HIS A 34 11.29 1.29 -2.61
N GLN A 35 12.51 1.22 -2.07
CA GLN A 35 12.82 1.81 -0.77
C GLN A 35 12.57 3.33 -0.77
N ALA A 36 12.94 4.04 -1.83
CA ALA A 36 12.69 5.47 -1.96
C ALA A 36 11.19 5.81 -2.00
N VAL A 37 10.38 5.02 -2.72
CA VAL A 37 8.91 5.21 -2.76
C VAL A 37 8.30 4.98 -1.38
N LEU A 38 8.68 3.90 -0.70
CA LEU A 38 8.19 3.56 0.63
C LEU A 38 8.59 4.62 1.67
N GLN A 39 9.82 5.12 1.59
CA GLN A 39 10.30 6.18 2.46
C GLN A 39 9.51 7.48 2.25
N ARG A 40 9.31 7.89 0.99
CA ARG A 40 8.53 9.10 0.69
C ARG A 40 7.09 9.00 1.20
N ALA A 41 6.47 7.83 1.06
CA ALA A 41 5.12 7.58 1.57
C ALA A 41 5.08 7.65 3.11
N LYS A 42 6.09 7.07 3.78
CA LYS A 42 6.23 7.16 5.24
C LYS A 42 6.37 8.59 5.71
N ASP A 43 7.24 9.39 5.07
CA ASP A 43 7.45 10.79 5.43
C ASP A 43 6.17 11.61 5.24
N GLU A 44 5.40 11.34 4.19
CA GLU A 44 4.12 12.01 3.93
C GLU A 44 3.05 11.63 4.96
N ALA A 45 2.98 10.34 5.34
CA ALA A 45 2.07 9.86 6.38
C ALA A 45 2.37 10.54 7.73
N GLN A 46 3.66 10.61 8.09
CA GLN A 46 4.13 11.29 9.30
C GLN A 46 3.80 12.78 9.28
N LYS A 47 4.09 13.48 8.17
CA LYS A 47 3.78 14.90 8.00
C LYS A 47 2.30 15.21 8.18
N ARG A 48 1.42 14.30 7.75
CA ARG A 48 -0.04 14.46 7.84
C ARG A 48 -0.64 13.91 9.13
N GLY A 49 0.13 13.18 9.94
CA GLY A 49 -0.37 12.49 11.14
C GLY A 49 -1.38 11.40 10.82
N VAL A 50 -1.23 10.71 9.68
CA VAL A 50 -2.16 9.70 9.18
C VAL A 50 -1.51 8.32 9.07
N GLN A 51 -2.31 7.28 8.83
CA GLN A 51 -1.80 5.93 8.66
C GLN A 51 -1.00 5.77 7.35
N LEU A 52 -0.07 4.82 7.34
CA LEU A 52 0.64 4.37 6.14
C LEU A 52 0.18 2.95 5.79
N ALA A 53 -0.20 2.74 4.53
CA ALA A 53 -0.46 1.41 3.97
C ALA A 53 0.37 1.18 2.71
N VAL A 54 0.61 -0.10 2.41
CA VAL A 54 1.22 -0.54 1.15
C VAL A 54 0.19 -1.39 0.41
N LEU A 55 -0.11 -1.02 -0.83
CA LEU A 55 -0.93 -1.83 -1.72
C LEU A 55 0.01 -2.48 -2.76
N THR A 56 0.01 -3.80 -2.79
CA THR A 56 0.75 -4.59 -3.78
C THR A 56 -0.16 -5.63 -4.43
N TYR A 57 0.36 -6.23 -5.50
CA TYR A 57 -0.32 -7.22 -6.31
C TYR A 57 0.46 -8.53 -6.22
N ASP A 58 -0.25 -9.64 -6.05
CA ASP A 58 0.32 -10.99 -6.02
C ASP A 58 0.26 -11.69 -7.38
N HIS A 59 -0.36 -11.05 -8.38
CA HIS A 59 -0.40 -11.51 -9.76
C HIS A 59 0.45 -10.57 -10.62
N HIS A 60 1.29 -11.14 -11.48
CA HIS A 60 1.88 -10.37 -12.56
C HIS A 60 0.75 -9.79 -13.42
N PRO A 61 0.87 -8.54 -13.90
CA PRO A 61 -0.06 -8.00 -14.88
C PRO A 61 0.10 -8.82 -16.17
N ALA A 62 -0.67 -9.90 -16.29
CA ALA A 62 -0.94 -10.55 -17.55
C ALA A 62 -1.99 -9.71 -18.28
N ILE A 63 -1.73 -9.41 -19.56
CA ILE A 63 -2.74 -8.88 -20.48
C ILE A 63 -3.78 -9.97 -20.70
#